data_AF-A0A4R4EFR3-F1
#
_entry.id   AF-A0A4R4EFR3-F1
#
_cell.length_a   1.000
_cell.length_b   1.000
_cell.length_c   1.000
_cell.angle_alpha   90.00
_cell.angle_beta   90.00
_cell.angle_gamma   90.00
#
_symmetry.space_group_name_H-M   'P 1'
#
loop_
_entity.id
_entity.type
_entity.pdbx_description
1 polymer ?
#
loop_
_entity_poly.entity_id
_entity_poly.type
_entity_poly.pdbx_seq_one_letter_code
_entity_poly.pdbx_strand_id
1 'polypeptide(L)'
;MSSSISLIQNENMKIYRRPRTWIMFLILIGALILMTVLFKTFDTKPTATQDWKTQVELSIKEDQQSLTSLPKEMGQDTIAKITNNIENRIKISEYRLEHNLNPYENTLWSSMNNMAMLTSLVTLLTIIVAADMIAAEFSWGTIKLLLIRPATRTKILINKYIATLLFSLVLLIVMFITSFLLGAITEGFTGLSQVDLYIGSDGLVHERSMVLQVLKTYGFQIVSLIMYVTLSFMISSAFRSSAMAIAFSLGLMLVGNTIVGLFSGYNWVKYTLFANLDLTQYFGGLEPLRPDMTLGFSIIMLVAYFIVFHLVSWLLFIKRDVAG
;
A
#
# COMPACT_ATOMS: atom_id res chain seq x y z
N MET A 1 -29.76 8.39 -23.74
CA MET A 1 -28.37 7.93 -23.49
C MET A 1 -28.20 7.70 -22.01
N SER A 2 -27.72 6.55 -21.55
CA SER A 2 -27.44 6.35 -20.12
C SER A 2 -26.30 7.29 -19.69
N SER A 3 -26.52 8.07 -18.63
CA SER A 3 -25.49 8.91 -18.04
C SER A 3 -24.37 8.03 -17.47
N SER A 4 -23.12 8.50 -17.44
CA SER A 4 -22.01 7.72 -16.87
C SER A 4 -22.28 7.29 -15.41
N ILE A 5 -22.99 8.15 -14.66
CA ILE A 5 -23.43 7.88 -13.29
C ILE A 5 -24.31 6.62 -13.21
N SER A 6 -25.30 6.47 -14.09
CA SER A 6 -26.17 5.29 -14.09
C SER A 6 -25.41 3.99 -14.40
N LEU A 7 -24.37 4.05 -15.23
CA LEU A 7 -23.53 2.89 -15.54
C LEU A 7 -22.63 2.52 -14.35
N ILE A 8 -22.03 3.50 -13.69
CA ILE A 8 -21.25 3.27 -12.46
C ILE A 8 -22.14 2.68 -11.36
N GLN A 9 -23.35 3.21 -11.18
CA GLN A 9 -24.32 2.70 -10.20
C GLN A 9 -24.68 1.23 -10.48
N ASN A 10 -24.88 0.87 -11.76
CA ASN A 10 -25.15 -0.50 -12.15
C ASN A 10 -23.99 -1.45 -11.83
N GLU A 11 -22.75 -1.05 -12.14
CA GLU A 11 -21.57 -1.86 -11.82
C GLU A 11 -21.36 -1.97 -10.30
N ASN A 12 -21.53 -0.89 -9.53
CA ASN A 12 -21.51 -0.93 -8.06
C ASN A 12 -22.58 -1.89 -7.51
N MET A 13 -23.83 -1.80 -8.00
CA MET A 13 -24.89 -2.69 -7.57
C MET A 13 -24.56 -4.16 -7.85
N LYS A 14 -23.89 -4.48 -8.97
CA LYS A 14 -23.40 -5.84 -9.24
C LYS A 14 -22.34 -6.28 -8.23
N ILE A 15 -21.42 -5.39 -7.85
CA ILE A 15 -20.38 -5.70 -6.84
C ILE A 15 -21.05 -6.02 -5.49
N TYR A 16 -21.90 -5.13 -4.98
CA TYR A 16 -22.48 -5.26 -3.63
C TYR A 16 -23.60 -6.30 -3.50
N ARG A 17 -24.23 -6.73 -4.60
CA ARG A 17 -25.22 -7.83 -4.57
C ARG A 17 -24.59 -9.21 -4.40
N ARG A 18 -23.28 -9.36 -4.60
CA ARG A 18 -22.61 -10.66 -4.48
C ARG A 18 -22.32 -10.95 -3.00
N PRO A 19 -22.74 -12.11 -2.44
CA PRO A 19 -22.49 -12.45 -1.04
C PRO A 19 -21.01 -12.39 -0.65
N ARG A 20 -20.12 -12.81 -1.57
CA ARG A 20 -18.67 -12.77 -1.37
C ARG A 20 -18.13 -11.36 -1.06
N THR A 21 -18.79 -10.31 -1.53
CA THR A 21 -18.37 -8.92 -1.26
C THR A 21 -18.56 -8.59 0.22
N TRP A 22 -19.64 -9.05 0.84
CA TRP A 22 -19.87 -8.89 2.28
C TRP A 22 -18.90 -9.72 3.11
N ILE A 23 -18.54 -10.92 2.63
CA ILE A 23 -17.48 -11.73 3.23
C ILE A 23 -16.14 -10.96 3.22
N MET A 24 -15.81 -10.21 2.16
CA MET A 24 -14.60 -9.37 2.13
C MET A 24 -14.59 -8.31 3.22
N PHE A 25 -15.72 -7.63 3.47
CA PHE A 25 -15.85 -6.68 4.58
C PHE A 25 -15.66 -7.36 5.93
N LEU A 26 -16.28 -8.52 6.14
CA LEU A 26 -16.13 -9.29 7.37
C LEU A 26 -14.69 -9.76 7.60
N ILE A 27 -14.01 -10.22 6.54
CA ILE A 27 -12.59 -10.60 6.60
C ILE A 27 -11.73 -9.39 6.97
N LEU A 28 -11.97 -8.23 6.36
CA LEU A 28 -11.21 -7.01 6.66
C LEU A 28 -11.38 -6.56 8.12
N ILE A 29 -12.63 -6.48 8.59
CA ILE A 29 -12.94 -6.09 9.98
C ILE A 29 -12.39 -7.14 10.95
N GLY A 30 -12.58 -8.42 10.65
CA GLY A 30 -12.04 -9.52 11.46
C GLY A 30 -10.52 -9.51 11.55
N ALA A 31 -9.82 -9.21 10.45
CA ALA A 31 -8.37 -9.07 10.43
C ALA A 31 -7.90 -7.87 11.26
N LEU A 32 -8.61 -6.74 11.23
CA LEU A 32 -8.31 -5.57 12.06
C LEU A 32 -8.49 -5.88 13.55
N ILE A 33 -9.58 -6.53 13.92
CA ILE A 33 -9.83 -6.97 15.31
C ILE A 33 -8.74 -7.95 15.75
N LEU A 34 -8.44 -8.97 14.93
CA LEU A 34 -7.40 -9.95 15.20
C LEU A 34 -6.05 -9.25 15.41
N MET A 35 -5.67 -8.34 14.51
CA MET A 35 -4.41 -7.61 14.62
C MET A 35 -4.34 -6.77 15.90
N THR A 36 -5.44 -6.13 16.28
CA THR A 36 -5.56 -5.37 17.55
C THR A 36 -5.32 -6.27 18.76
N VAL A 37 -5.98 -7.43 18.78
CA VAL A 37 -5.82 -8.42 19.86
C VAL A 37 -4.38 -8.91 19.91
N LEU A 38 -3.81 -9.30 18.76
CA LEU A 38 -2.44 -9.78 18.67
C LEU A 38 -1.43 -8.73 19.18
N PHE A 39 -1.56 -7.48 18.74
CA PHE A 39 -0.68 -6.41 19.24
C PHE A 39 -0.81 -6.25 20.75
N LYS A 40 -2.03 -6.29 21.30
CA LYS A 40 -2.22 -6.12 22.75
C LYS A 40 -1.73 -7.31 23.57
N THR A 41 -1.84 -8.54 23.05
CA THR A 41 -1.42 -9.75 23.76
C THR A 41 0.06 -10.08 23.60
N PHE A 42 0.64 -9.72 22.46
CA PHE A 42 2.02 -10.01 22.10
C PHE A 42 2.90 -8.77 22.04
N ASP A 43 2.43 -7.59 22.47
CA ASP A 43 3.33 -6.46 22.75
C ASP A 43 4.24 -6.88 23.91
N THR A 44 5.38 -7.45 23.55
CA THR A 44 6.51 -7.70 24.44
C THR A 44 7.35 -6.44 24.60
N LYS A 45 6.96 -5.33 23.93
CA LYS A 45 7.53 -4.01 24.20
C LYS A 45 7.29 -3.72 25.67
N PRO A 46 8.34 -3.37 26.42
CA PRO A 46 8.18 -3.01 27.82
C PRO A 46 7.18 -1.87 27.88
N THR A 47 6.08 -2.10 28.61
CA THR A 47 5.01 -1.13 28.78
C THR A 47 5.62 0.25 29.08
N ALA A 48 5.00 1.30 28.55
CA ALA A 48 5.44 2.71 28.56
C ALA A 48 5.88 3.33 29.90
N THR A 49 5.93 2.57 31.00
CA THR A 49 5.80 3.07 32.36
C THR A 49 7.04 3.05 33.24
N GLN A 50 8.23 2.54 32.85
CA GLN A 50 9.39 2.78 33.75
C GLN A 50 10.79 2.93 33.13
N ASP A 51 11.16 2.25 32.05
CA ASP A 51 12.56 2.23 31.56
C ASP A 51 12.74 2.48 30.04
N TRP A 52 11.84 3.24 29.42
CA TRP A 52 11.98 3.52 27.98
C TRP A 52 13.27 4.28 27.64
N LYS A 53 13.75 5.14 28.55
CA LYS A 53 15.03 5.87 28.36
C LYS A 53 16.21 4.91 28.30
N THR A 54 16.30 3.99 29.25
CA THR A 54 17.32 2.92 29.30
C THR A 54 17.32 2.09 28.00
N GLN A 55 16.16 1.81 27.42
CA GLN A 55 16.06 1.11 26.14
C GLN A 55 16.51 1.93 24.94
N VAL A 56 16.16 3.22 24.92
CA VAL A 56 16.62 4.13 23.86
C VAL A 56 18.13 4.29 23.93
N GLU A 57 18.71 4.41 25.13
CA GLU A 57 20.16 4.41 25.35
C GLU A 57 20.82 3.10 24.89
N LEU A 58 20.19 1.95 25.17
CA LEU A 58 20.64 0.65 24.69
C LEU A 58 20.59 0.57 23.16
N SER A 59 19.50 1.03 22.53
CA SER A 59 19.36 1.09 21.07
C SER A 59 20.42 2.00 20.43
N ILE A 60 20.74 3.15 21.05
CA ILE A 60 21.81 4.04 20.58
C ILE A 60 23.16 3.31 20.65
N LYS A 61 23.42 2.57 21.72
CA LYS A 61 24.66 1.80 21.88
C LYS A 61 24.77 0.68 20.85
N GLU A 62 23.69 -0.05 20.58
CA GLU A 62 23.65 -1.08 19.53
C GLU A 62 23.88 -0.48 18.13
N ASP A 63 23.32 0.70 17.87
CA ASP A 63 23.50 1.44 16.62
C ASP A 63 24.96 1.89 16.45
N GLN A 64 25.57 2.44 17.50
CA GLN A 64 26.99 2.81 17.51
C GLN A 64 27.90 1.60 17.29
N GLN A 65 27.60 0.46 17.94
CA GLN A 65 28.32 -0.79 17.71
C GLN A 65 28.16 -1.28 16.25
N SER A 66 26.97 -1.15 15.69
CA SER A 66 26.69 -1.52 14.30
C SER A 66 27.53 -0.70 13.32
N LEU A 67 27.74 0.60 13.58
CA LEU A 67 28.63 1.46 12.78
C LEU A 67 30.09 0.99 12.82
N THR A 68 30.59 0.58 13.98
CA THR A 68 31.99 0.11 14.13
C THR A 68 32.24 -1.29 13.54
N SER A 69 31.19 -2.09 13.41
CA SER A 69 31.24 -3.49 12.95
C SER A 69 30.85 -3.68 11.49
N LEU A 70 30.66 -2.59 10.73
CA LEU A 70 30.35 -2.66 9.30
C LEU A 70 31.44 -3.41 8.54
N PRO A 71 31.08 -4.47 7.77
CA PRO A 71 32.04 -5.18 6.93
C PRO A 71 32.75 -4.22 5.96
N LYS A 72 34.08 -4.14 6.08
CA LYS A 72 34.92 -3.29 5.22
C LYS A 72 34.96 -3.73 3.75
N GLU A 73 34.46 -4.94 3.46
CA GLU A 73 34.37 -5.52 2.12
C GLU A 73 33.12 -5.07 1.35
N MET A 74 32.20 -4.35 1.98
CA MET A 74 31.04 -3.77 1.29
C MET A 74 31.45 -2.61 0.39
N GLY A 75 30.71 -2.41 -0.71
CA GLY A 75 30.91 -1.27 -1.60
C GLY A 75 30.78 0.05 -0.85
N GLN A 76 31.61 1.04 -1.21
CA GLN A 76 31.71 2.33 -0.52
C GLN A 76 30.36 3.06 -0.42
N ASP A 77 29.56 3.04 -1.49
CA ASP A 77 28.21 3.62 -1.50
C ASP A 77 27.27 2.89 -0.53
N THR A 78 27.34 1.56 -0.45
CA THR A 78 26.54 0.75 0.48
C THR A 78 26.90 1.07 1.94
N ILE A 79 28.20 1.21 2.23
CA ILE A 79 28.67 1.60 3.56
C ILE A 79 28.12 2.99 3.92
N ALA A 80 28.29 3.98 3.04
CA ALA A 80 27.83 5.35 3.28
C ALA A 80 26.32 5.41 3.58
N LYS A 81 25.52 4.63 2.85
CA LYS A 81 24.07 4.51 3.06
C LYS A 81 23.69 3.91 4.41
N ILE A 82 24.30 2.78 4.76
CA ILE A 82 24.06 2.14 6.06
C ILE A 82 24.47 3.09 7.18
N THR A 83 25.62 3.75 7.04
CA THR A 83 26.10 4.76 7.99
C THR A 83 25.09 5.89 8.18
N ASN A 84 24.64 6.54 7.10
CA ASN A 84 23.65 7.62 7.17
C ASN A 84 22.34 7.20 7.86
N ASN A 85 21.84 5.99 7.55
CA ASN A 85 20.60 5.49 8.15
C ASN A 85 20.75 5.26 9.66
N ILE A 86 21.87 4.69 10.09
CA ILE A 86 22.14 4.47 11.51
C ILE A 86 22.36 5.80 12.23
N GLU A 87 23.13 6.73 11.66
CA GLU A 87 23.34 8.07 12.23
C GLU A 87 22.02 8.85 12.38
N ASN A 88 21.14 8.79 11.38
CA ASN A 88 19.83 9.41 11.45
C ASN A 88 18.95 8.80 12.56
N ARG A 89 19.02 7.48 12.76
CA ARG A 89 18.31 6.80 13.85
C ARG A 89 18.86 7.21 15.22
N ILE A 90 20.18 7.32 15.37
CA ILE A 90 20.83 7.81 16.59
C ILE A 90 20.37 9.23 16.90
N LYS A 91 20.43 10.16 15.93
CA LYS A 91 19.99 11.56 16.10
C LYS A 91 18.54 11.65 16.59
N ILE A 92 17.64 10.87 15.98
CA ILE A 92 16.22 10.83 16.41
C ILE A 92 16.10 10.27 17.84
N SER A 93 16.85 9.23 18.17
CA SER A 93 16.85 8.63 19.51
C SER A 93 17.40 9.58 20.58
N GLU A 94 18.48 10.31 20.29
CA GLU A 94 19.03 11.34 21.17
C GLU A 94 18.03 12.48 21.37
N TYR A 95 17.43 12.97 20.29
CA TYR A 95 16.39 13.99 20.35
C TYR A 95 15.20 13.56 21.23
N ARG A 96 14.79 12.28 21.17
CA ARG A 96 13.73 11.72 22.02
C ARG A 96 14.11 11.75 23.51
N LEU A 97 15.37 11.44 23.85
CA LEU A 97 15.85 11.50 25.23
C LEU A 97 15.86 12.93 25.76
N GLU A 98 16.35 13.88 24.96
CA GLU A 98 16.43 15.31 25.30
C GLU A 98 15.04 15.92 25.52
N HIS A 99 14.08 15.60 24.64
CA HIS A 99 12.74 16.18 24.66
C HIS A 99 11.72 15.32 25.44
N ASN A 100 12.18 14.25 26.10
CA ASN A 100 11.35 13.34 26.88
C ASN A 100 10.17 12.73 26.07
N LEU A 101 10.43 12.38 24.80
CA LEU A 101 9.46 11.81 23.87
C LEU A 101 9.55 10.28 23.87
N ASN A 102 8.55 9.60 24.45
CA ASN A 102 8.54 8.14 24.55
C ASN A 102 8.15 7.50 23.19
N PRO A 103 9.04 6.73 22.53
CA PRO A 103 8.73 6.09 21.24
C PRO A 103 7.90 4.82 21.35
N TYR A 104 7.71 4.30 22.57
CA TYR A 104 6.95 3.07 22.86
C TYR A 104 5.58 3.37 23.48
N GLU A 105 5.16 4.63 23.47
CA GLU A 105 3.81 4.98 23.90
C GLU A 105 2.78 4.42 22.92
N ASN A 106 1.86 3.62 23.44
CA ASN A 106 0.71 3.14 22.70
C ASN A 106 -0.36 4.24 22.70
N THR A 107 -0.70 4.71 21.50
CA THR A 107 -1.59 5.83 21.25
C THR A 107 -2.55 5.45 20.14
N LEU A 108 -3.64 6.21 20.03
CA LEU A 108 -4.60 6.03 18.93
C LEU A 108 -3.89 6.00 17.56
N TRP A 109 -2.93 6.90 17.35
CA TRP A 109 -2.20 6.99 16.09
C TRP A 109 -1.21 5.84 15.88
N SER A 110 -0.53 5.37 16.93
CA SER A 110 0.37 4.23 16.79
C SER A 110 -0.42 2.95 16.48
N SER A 111 -1.61 2.76 17.07
CA SER A 111 -2.54 1.67 16.69
C SER A 111 -2.99 1.77 15.23
N MET A 112 -3.39 2.96 14.77
CA MET A 112 -3.78 3.16 13.37
C MET A 112 -2.64 2.92 12.39
N ASN A 113 -1.41 3.33 12.75
CA ASN A 113 -0.23 3.12 11.92
C ASN A 113 0.15 1.63 11.85
N ASN A 114 0.07 0.91 12.98
CA ASN A 114 0.27 -0.54 13.03
C ASN A 114 -0.74 -1.27 12.14
N MET A 115 -2.00 -0.83 12.13
CA MET A 115 -3.04 -1.39 11.27
C MET A 115 -2.89 -1.01 9.80
N ALA A 116 -2.13 0.04 9.45
CA ALA A 116 -1.90 0.45 8.06
C ALA A 116 -1.21 -0.65 7.23
N MET A 117 -0.52 -1.62 7.85
CA MET A 117 -0.01 -2.80 7.16
C MET A 117 -1.11 -3.63 6.47
N LEU A 118 -2.35 -3.59 6.99
CA LEU A 118 -3.50 -4.28 6.42
C LEU A 118 -4.06 -3.60 5.17
N THR A 119 -3.51 -2.47 4.72
CA THR A 119 -3.85 -1.90 3.40
C THR A 119 -3.46 -2.86 2.26
N SER A 120 -2.48 -3.74 2.51
CA SER A 120 -2.18 -4.87 1.63
C SER A 120 -3.36 -5.83 1.47
N LEU A 121 -4.11 -6.10 2.54
CA LEU A 121 -5.33 -6.91 2.49
C LEU A 121 -6.45 -6.20 1.72
N VAL A 122 -6.61 -4.88 1.89
CA VAL A 122 -7.55 -4.08 1.08
C VAL A 122 -7.17 -4.17 -0.40
N THR A 123 -5.88 -4.09 -0.72
CA THR A 123 -5.36 -4.25 -2.09
C THR A 123 -5.68 -5.63 -2.64
N LEU A 124 -5.42 -6.70 -1.87
CA LEU A 124 -5.73 -8.08 -2.24
C LEU A 124 -7.22 -8.27 -2.56
N LEU A 125 -8.11 -7.82 -1.66
CA LEU A 125 -9.56 -7.95 -1.84
C LEU A 125 -10.05 -7.17 -3.06
N THR A 126 -9.46 -5.98 -3.30
CA THR A 126 -9.78 -5.18 -4.47
C THR A 126 -9.29 -5.82 -5.76
N ILE A 127 -8.09 -6.44 -5.77
CA ILE A 127 -7.57 -7.21 -6.92
C ILE A 127 -8.54 -8.32 -7.31
N ILE A 128 -9.13 -9.03 -6.35
CA ILE A 128 -10.11 -10.09 -6.65
C ILE A 128 -11.31 -9.51 -7.43
N VAL A 129 -11.80 -8.33 -7.04
CA VAL A 129 -12.91 -7.66 -7.73
C VAL A 129 -12.48 -7.08 -9.08
N ALA A 130 -11.28 -6.49 -9.16
CA ALA A 130 -10.72 -5.91 -10.38
C ALA A 130 -10.49 -6.98 -11.47
N ALA A 131 -9.84 -8.08 -11.10
CA ALA A 131 -9.53 -9.22 -11.97
C ALA A 131 -10.81 -9.89 -12.52
N ASP A 132 -11.88 -9.92 -11.74
CA ASP A 132 -13.14 -10.53 -12.13
C ASP A 132 -14.01 -9.61 -13.02
N MET A 133 -13.72 -8.30 -13.06
CA MET A 133 -14.64 -7.28 -13.59
C MET A 133 -15.00 -7.42 -15.08
N ILE A 134 -14.02 -7.85 -15.90
CA ILE A 134 -14.17 -8.11 -17.34
C ILE A 134 -14.17 -9.62 -17.59
N ALA A 135 -13.27 -10.37 -16.95
CA ALA A 135 -13.14 -11.81 -17.12
C ALA A 135 -14.44 -12.58 -16.81
N ALA A 136 -15.25 -12.12 -15.84
CA ALA A 136 -16.54 -12.75 -15.53
C ALA A 136 -17.54 -12.63 -16.67
N GLU A 137 -17.51 -11.53 -17.44
CA GLU A 137 -18.45 -11.34 -18.56
C GLU A 137 -18.17 -12.35 -19.68
N PHE A 138 -16.91 -12.74 -19.87
CA PHE A 138 -16.52 -13.84 -20.76
C PHE A 138 -16.90 -15.19 -20.19
N SER A 139 -16.60 -15.43 -18.91
CA SER A 139 -16.87 -16.71 -18.24
C SER A 139 -18.37 -17.06 -18.22
N TRP A 140 -19.25 -16.05 -18.13
CA TRP A 140 -20.70 -16.23 -18.07
C TRP A 140 -21.39 -16.02 -19.42
N GLY A 141 -20.63 -15.72 -20.49
CA GLY A 141 -21.17 -15.44 -21.83
C GLY A 141 -21.98 -14.13 -21.94
N THR A 142 -22.01 -13.30 -20.90
CA THR A 142 -22.74 -12.03 -20.85
C THR A 142 -22.05 -10.92 -21.66
N ILE A 143 -20.82 -11.15 -22.13
CA ILE A 143 -20.11 -10.22 -23.02
C ILE A 143 -20.95 -9.85 -24.25
N LYS A 144 -21.68 -10.80 -24.84
CA LYS A 144 -22.57 -10.56 -26.00
C LYS A 144 -23.72 -9.61 -25.65
N LEU A 145 -24.29 -9.75 -24.46
CA LEU A 145 -25.35 -8.87 -23.95
C LEU A 145 -24.83 -7.47 -23.62
N LEU A 146 -23.56 -7.38 -23.23
CA LEU A 146 -22.88 -6.12 -22.95
C LEU A 146 -22.66 -5.31 -24.24
N LEU A 147 -22.39 -5.99 -25.36
CA LEU A 147 -22.12 -5.38 -26.67
C LEU A 147 -23.35 -4.81 -27.40
N ILE A 148 -24.54 -5.34 -27.12
CA ILE A 148 -25.78 -4.84 -27.73
C ILE A 148 -26.35 -3.60 -27.01
N ARG A 149 -25.72 -3.16 -25.92
CA ARG A 149 -26.14 -1.96 -25.17
C ARG A 149 -25.82 -0.68 -25.94
N PRO A 150 -26.63 0.38 -25.80
CA PRO A 150 -26.41 1.67 -26.47
C PRO A 150 -25.27 2.52 -25.84
N ALA A 151 -24.29 1.88 -25.20
CA ALA A 151 -23.12 2.53 -24.60
C ALA A 151 -21.85 2.08 -25.33
N THR A 152 -20.91 3.00 -25.59
CA THR A 152 -19.66 2.65 -26.26
C THR A 152 -18.79 1.75 -25.39
N ARG A 153 -17.99 0.88 -26.02
CA ARG A 153 -17.09 -0.05 -25.31
C ARG A 153 -16.14 0.68 -24.35
N THR A 154 -15.56 1.78 -24.79
CA THR A 154 -14.72 2.65 -23.96
C THR A 154 -15.48 3.15 -22.72
N LYS A 155 -16.73 3.59 -22.90
CA LYS A 155 -17.57 4.05 -21.78
C LYS A 155 -17.86 2.92 -20.79
N ILE A 156 -18.10 1.70 -21.27
CA ILE A 156 -18.32 0.55 -20.40
C ILE A 156 -17.05 0.22 -19.60
N LEU A 157 -15.89 0.18 -20.27
CA LEU A 157 -14.60 -0.11 -19.65
C LEU A 157 -14.25 0.91 -18.55
N ILE A 158 -14.38 2.21 -18.85
CA ILE A 158 -14.12 3.29 -17.89
C ILE A 158 -15.05 3.19 -16.68
N ASN A 159 -16.35 2.97 -16.89
CA ASN A 159 -17.30 2.90 -15.77
C ASN A 159 -17.07 1.66 -14.88
N LYS A 160 -16.64 0.53 -15.47
CA LYS A 160 -16.21 -0.66 -14.71
C LYS A 160 -14.98 -0.35 -13.85
N TYR A 161 -13.97 0.29 -14.43
CA TYR A 161 -12.76 0.69 -13.70
C TYR A 161 -13.09 1.67 -12.55
N ILE A 162 -13.91 2.70 -12.80
CA ILE A 162 -14.37 3.63 -11.76
C ILE A 162 -15.12 2.91 -10.65
N ALA A 163 -16.02 1.97 -10.98
CA ALA A 163 -16.72 1.18 -9.97
C ALA A 163 -15.76 0.34 -9.11
N THR A 164 -14.70 -0.22 -9.71
CA THR A 164 -13.64 -0.91 -8.96
C THR A 164 -12.87 0.03 -8.03
N LEU A 165 -12.54 1.24 -8.47
CA LEU A 165 -11.90 2.26 -7.62
C LEU A 165 -12.82 2.76 -6.50
N LEU A 166 -14.11 2.89 -6.75
CA LEU A 166 -15.08 3.22 -5.69
C LEU A 166 -15.19 2.11 -4.66
N PHE A 167 -15.18 0.84 -5.11
CA PHE A 167 -15.15 -0.30 -4.20
C PHE A 167 -13.89 -0.29 -3.31
N SER A 168 -12.73 0.00 -3.87
CA SER A 168 -11.48 0.10 -3.09
C SER A 168 -11.52 1.25 -2.09
N LEU A 169 -12.05 2.41 -2.50
CA LEU A 169 -12.25 3.55 -1.62
C LEU A 169 -13.16 3.21 -0.45
N VAL A 170 -14.25 2.48 -0.68
CA VAL A 170 -15.15 2.04 0.40
C VAL A 170 -14.45 1.09 1.37
N LEU A 171 -13.65 0.13 0.87
CA LEU A 171 -12.86 -0.74 1.76
C LEU A 171 -11.83 0.05 2.59
N LEU A 172 -11.17 1.05 1.99
CA LEU A 172 -10.24 1.93 2.69
C LEU A 172 -10.94 2.76 3.76
N ILE A 173 -12.13 3.29 3.48
CA ILE A 173 -12.94 4.04 4.46
C ILE A 173 -13.34 3.12 5.61
N VAL A 174 -13.80 1.90 5.33
CA VAL A 174 -14.13 0.92 6.38
C VAL A 174 -12.90 0.60 7.21
N MET A 175 -11.75 0.33 6.58
CA MET A 175 -10.48 0.10 7.29
C MET A 175 -10.10 1.29 8.19
N PHE A 176 -10.18 2.51 7.67
CA PHE A 176 -9.83 3.73 8.41
C PHE A 176 -10.75 3.93 9.62
N ILE A 177 -12.08 3.80 9.43
CA ILE A 177 -13.05 3.94 10.52
C ILE A 177 -12.86 2.84 11.55
N THR A 178 -12.73 1.58 11.13
CA THR A 178 -12.56 0.45 12.06
C THR A 178 -11.24 0.55 12.83
N SER A 179 -10.13 0.92 12.18
CA SER A 179 -8.84 1.11 12.87
C SER A 179 -8.87 2.26 13.87
N PHE A 180 -9.50 3.38 13.52
CA PHE A 180 -9.73 4.49 14.45
C PHE A 180 -10.56 4.07 15.66
N LEU A 181 -11.69 3.37 15.43
CA LEU A 181 -12.55 2.88 16.51
C LEU A 181 -11.82 1.89 17.42
N LEU A 182 -11.09 0.93 16.86
CA LEU A 182 -10.33 -0.05 17.64
C LEU A 182 -9.22 0.63 18.45
N GLY A 183 -8.46 1.55 17.85
CA GLY A 183 -7.45 2.34 18.56
C GLY A 183 -8.06 3.18 19.70
N ALA A 184 -9.19 3.83 19.45
CA ALA A 184 -9.91 4.60 20.47
C ALA A 184 -10.45 3.71 21.60
N ILE A 185 -10.86 2.47 21.31
CA ILE A 185 -11.32 1.50 22.32
C ILE A 185 -10.16 0.96 23.15
N THR A 186 -9.00 0.67 22.54
CA THR A 186 -7.89 0.03 23.25
C THR A 186 -6.98 1.01 23.97
N GLU A 187 -6.65 2.14 23.34
CA GLU A 187 -5.71 3.14 23.84
C GLU A 187 -6.40 4.43 24.32
N GLY A 188 -7.68 4.60 24.02
CA GLY A 188 -8.38 5.87 24.26
C GLY A 188 -7.97 6.94 23.25
N PHE A 189 -8.13 8.21 23.62
CA PHE A 189 -7.69 9.37 22.83
C PHE A 189 -6.31 9.88 23.28
N THR A 190 -5.44 8.98 23.75
CA THR A 190 -4.06 9.30 24.10
C THR A 190 -3.23 9.62 22.85
N GLY A 191 -2.19 10.43 23.00
CA GLY A 191 -1.29 10.78 21.91
C GLY A 191 -1.87 11.69 20.82
N LEU A 192 -2.99 12.38 21.05
CA LEU A 192 -3.51 13.36 20.07
C LEU A 192 -2.50 14.47 19.73
N SER A 193 -1.65 14.84 20.70
CA SER A 193 -0.56 15.80 20.54
C SER A 193 0.79 15.15 20.25
N GLN A 194 0.83 13.83 20.00
CA GLN A 194 2.07 13.14 19.69
C GLN A 194 2.67 13.69 18.39
N VAL A 195 3.99 13.86 18.42
CA VAL A 195 4.76 14.30 17.27
C VAL A 195 5.46 13.10 16.63
N ASP A 196 5.52 13.12 15.31
CA ASP A 196 6.41 12.26 14.54
C ASP A 196 7.72 13.01 14.27
N LEU A 197 8.83 12.30 14.29
CA LEU A 197 10.17 12.86 14.11
C LEU A 197 10.73 12.44 12.76
N TYR A 198 11.36 13.37 12.04
CA TYR A 198 12.04 13.08 10.78
C TYR A 198 13.31 13.91 10.64
N ILE A 199 14.25 13.44 9.81
CA ILE A 199 15.45 14.20 9.46
C ILE A 199 15.14 15.08 8.25
N GLY A 200 15.35 16.39 8.40
CA GLY A 200 15.20 17.38 7.33
C GLY A 200 16.36 17.35 6.35
N SER A 201 16.23 18.08 5.23
CA SER A 201 17.32 18.23 4.25
C SER A 201 18.52 19.00 4.79
N ASP A 202 18.35 19.69 5.91
CA ASP A 202 19.38 20.35 6.71
C ASP A 202 20.14 19.38 7.64
N GLY A 203 19.73 18.11 7.70
CA GLY A 203 20.37 17.09 8.54
C GLY A 203 19.99 17.17 10.02
N LEU A 204 19.01 18.01 10.38
CA LEU A 204 18.48 18.20 11.73
C LEU A 204 17.19 17.39 11.94
N VAL A 205 16.87 17.12 13.20
CA VAL A 205 15.61 16.47 13.59
C VAL A 205 14.50 17.51 13.64
N HIS A 206 13.40 17.22 12.95
CA HIS A 206 12.21 18.07 12.90
C HIS A 206 10.99 17.30 13.43
N GLU A 207 10.14 18.03 14.14
CA GLU A 207 8.84 17.54 14.61
C GLU A 207 7.76 17.80 13.55
N ARG A 208 6.82 16.86 13.41
CA ARG A 208 5.60 17.06 12.64
C ARG A 208 4.42 16.39 13.31
N SER A 209 3.21 16.81 12.95
CA SER A 209 1.99 16.19 13.46
C SER A 209 1.91 14.70 13.09
N MET A 210 1.66 13.86 14.09
CA MET A 210 1.42 12.42 13.89
C MET A 210 0.20 12.16 12.98
N VAL A 211 -0.82 13.02 13.04
CA VAL A 211 -2.00 12.94 12.15
C VAL A 211 -1.59 13.07 10.69
N LEU A 212 -0.75 14.06 10.39
CA LEU A 212 -0.26 14.29 9.03
C LEU A 212 0.58 13.10 8.56
N GLN A 213 1.37 12.50 9.45
CA GLN A 213 2.14 11.30 9.14
C GLN A 213 1.25 10.11 8.79
N VAL A 214 0.23 9.82 9.61
CA VAL A 214 -0.73 8.75 9.32
C VAL A 214 -1.43 8.98 7.98
N LEU A 215 -1.94 10.18 7.72
CA LEU A 215 -2.57 10.50 6.44
C LEU A 215 -1.63 10.33 5.24
N LYS A 216 -0.35 10.71 5.38
CA LYS A 216 0.68 10.49 4.36
C LYS A 216 0.92 9.00 4.10
N THR A 217 1.05 8.18 5.15
CA THR A 217 1.24 6.74 5.03
C THR A 217 0.09 6.09 4.25
N TYR A 218 -1.16 6.36 4.63
CA TYR A 218 -2.33 5.86 3.90
C TYR A 218 -2.36 6.40 2.45
N GLY A 219 -2.03 7.68 2.26
CA GLY A 219 -1.95 8.32 0.94
C GLY A 219 -0.98 7.62 -0.02
N PHE A 220 0.24 7.29 0.43
CA PHE A 220 1.20 6.56 -0.38
C PHE A 220 0.75 5.12 -0.69
N GLN A 221 0.14 4.44 0.28
CA GLN A 221 -0.40 3.10 0.06
C GLN A 221 -1.56 3.08 -0.95
N ILE A 222 -2.37 4.15 -1.01
CA ILE A 222 -3.42 4.30 -2.02
C ILE A 222 -2.84 4.33 -3.43
N VAL A 223 -1.69 4.98 -3.65
CA VAL A 223 -1.03 4.99 -4.96
C VAL A 223 -0.65 3.58 -5.39
N SER A 224 -0.03 2.81 -4.49
CA SER A 224 0.31 1.40 -4.74
C SER A 224 -0.94 0.56 -5.04
N LEU A 225 -2.01 0.74 -4.26
CA LEU A 225 -3.30 0.09 -4.48
C LEU A 225 -3.85 0.38 -5.89
N ILE A 226 -3.88 1.64 -6.31
CA ILE A 226 -4.39 2.03 -7.64
C ILE A 226 -3.60 1.33 -8.74
N MET A 227 -2.28 1.23 -8.59
CA MET A 227 -1.43 0.55 -9.58
C MET A 227 -1.71 -0.95 -9.65
N TYR A 228 -1.88 -1.61 -8.50
CA TYR A 228 -2.28 -3.02 -8.44
C TYR A 228 -3.66 -3.27 -9.04
N VAL A 229 -4.64 -2.42 -8.73
CA VAL A 229 -5.98 -2.47 -9.32
C VAL A 229 -5.93 -2.30 -10.83
N THR A 230 -5.12 -1.37 -11.32
CA THR A 230 -4.96 -1.09 -12.74
C THR A 230 -4.30 -2.27 -13.48
N LEU A 231 -3.24 -2.84 -12.90
CA LEU A 231 -2.60 -4.06 -13.41
C LEU A 231 -3.62 -5.22 -13.46
N SER A 232 -4.37 -5.41 -12.37
CA SER A 232 -5.37 -6.47 -12.28
C SER A 232 -6.52 -6.28 -13.26
N PHE A 233 -6.93 -5.05 -13.52
CA PHE A 233 -7.95 -4.72 -14.51
C PHE A 233 -7.47 -4.98 -15.94
N MET A 234 -6.21 -4.66 -16.25
CA MET A 234 -5.57 -5.05 -17.51
C MET A 234 -5.56 -6.58 -17.66
N ILE A 235 -5.17 -7.31 -16.62
CA ILE A 235 -5.21 -8.79 -16.60
C ILE A 235 -6.63 -9.30 -16.80
N SER A 236 -7.64 -8.67 -16.18
CA SER A 236 -9.05 -9.01 -16.37
C SER A 236 -9.48 -8.96 -17.83
N SER A 237 -9.03 -7.96 -18.59
CA SER A 237 -9.29 -7.86 -20.03
C SER A 237 -8.49 -8.87 -20.88
N ALA A 238 -7.38 -9.38 -20.35
CA ALA A 238 -6.52 -10.34 -21.03
C ALA A 238 -7.03 -11.79 -20.91
N PHE A 239 -7.76 -12.13 -19.85
CA PHE A 239 -8.24 -13.49 -19.59
C PHE A 239 -9.74 -13.67 -19.82
N ARG A 240 -10.14 -14.83 -20.34
CA ARG A 240 -11.56 -15.22 -20.50
C ARG A 240 -12.14 -15.93 -19.26
N SER A 241 -11.26 -16.32 -18.33
CA SER A 241 -11.62 -17.01 -17.08
C SER A 241 -11.35 -16.11 -15.89
N SER A 242 -12.38 -15.89 -15.07
CA SER A 242 -12.26 -15.18 -13.79
C SER A 242 -11.19 -15.79 -12.88
N ALA A 243 -11.17 -17.12 -12.78
CA ALA A 243 -10.23 -17.83 -11.91
C ALA A 243 -8.77 -17.55 -12.33
N MET A 244 -8.49 -17.59 -13.64
CA MET A 244 -7.16 -17.29 -14.17
C MET A 244 -6.78 -15.82 -13.95
N ALA A 245 -7.70 -14.89 -14.22
CA ALA A 245 -7.43 -13.46 -14.02
C ALA A 245 -7.08 -13.16 -12.56
N ILE A 246 -7.84 -13.72 -11.62
CA ILE A 246 -7.62 -13.56 -10.17
C ILE A 246 -6.28 -14.18 -9.78
N ALA A 247 -6.02 -15.43 -10.16
CA ALA A 247 -4.80 -16.15 -9.80
C ALA A 247 -3.54 -15.41 -10.30
N PHE A 248 -3.52 -14.95 -11.55
CA PHE A 248 -2.38 -14.21 -12.10
C PHE A 248 -2.18 -12.85 -11.43
N SER A 249 -3.27 -12.10 -11.19
CA SER A 249 -3.18 -10.79 -10.53
C SER A 249 -2.65 -10.91 -9.10
N LEU A 250 -3.16 -11.88 -8.34
CA LEU A 250 -2.70 -12.15 -6.98
C LEU A 250 -1.27 -12.68 -6.95
N GLY A 251 -0.91 -13.59 -7.86
CA GLY A 251 0.45 -14.11 -7.97
C GLY A 251 1.47 -13.01 -8.22
N LEU A 252 1.18 -12.05 -9.10
CA LEU A 252 2.04 -10.90 -9.35
C LEU A 252 2.15 -9.97 -8.14
N MET A 253 1.07 -9.75 -7.39
CA MET A 253 1.12 -8.98 -6.14
C MET A 253 2.04 -9.64 -5.09
N LEU A 254 1.96 -10.96 -4.93
CA LEU A 254 2.72 -11.67 -3.92
C LEU A 254 4.20 -11.82 -4.28
N VAL A 255 4.50 -12.03 -5.56
CA VAL A 255 5.86 -12.36 -6.03
C VAL A 255 6.61 -11.13 -6.55
N GLY A 256 5.91 -10.04 -6.86
CA GLY A 256 6.48 -8.84 -7.48
C GLY A 256 7.67 -8.24 -6.70
N ASN A 257 7.52 -8.02 -5.41
CA ASN A 257 8.61 -7.51 -4.56
C ASN A 257 9.75 -8.52 -4.39
N THR A 258 9.44 -9.82 -4.34
CA THR A 258 10.45 -10.88 -4.28
C THR A 258 11.33 -10.88 -5.54
N ILE A 259 10.72 -10.71 -6.71
CA ILE A 259 11.46 -10.58 -7.99
C ILE A 259 12.39 -9.37 -7.93
N VAL A 260 11.89 -8.21 -7.47
CA VAL A 260 12.71 -7.00 -7.34
C VAL A 260 13.92 -7.24 -6.43
N GLY A 261 13.72 -7.92 -5.29
CA GLY A 261 14.81 -8.27 -4.37
C GLY A 261 15.86 -9.19 -5.01
N LEU A 262 15.41 -10.25 -5.70
CA LEU A 262 16.29 -11.23 -6.37
C LEU A 262 17.15 -10.59 -7.46
N PHE A 263 16.62 -9.59 -8.18
CA PHE A 263 17.32 -8.93 -9.26
C PHE A 263 17.91 -7.55 -8.88
N SER A 264 17.95 -7.21 -7.59
CA SER A 264 18.40 -5.90 -7.08
C SER A 264 19.79 -5.47 -7.57
N GLY A 265 20.69 -6.43 -7.82
CA GLY A 265 22.02 -6.17 -8.37
C GLY A 265 22.05 -5.67 -9.82
N TYR A 266 20.93 -5.75 -10.56
CA TYR A 266 20.88 -5.37 -11.96
C TYR A 266 20.33 -3.96 -12.18
N ASN A 267 20.96 -3.21 -13.09
CA ASN A 267 20.60 -1.82 -13.41
C ASN A 267 19.19 -1.63 -13.99
N TRP A 268 18.62 -2.67 -14.60
CA TRP A 268 17.30 -2.58 -15.22
C TRP A 268 16.16 -2.72 -14.22
N VAL A 269 16.41 -3.24 -13.00
CA VAL A 269 15.34 -3.52 -12.02
C VAL A 269 14.58 -2.27 -11.60
N LYS A 270 15.24 -1.11 -11.57
CA LYS A 270 14.59 0.18 -11.29
C LYS A 270 13.45 0.50 -12.25
N TYR A 271 13.44 -0.05 -13.46
CA TYR A 271 12.36 0.17 -14.43
C TYR A 271 11.17 -0.78 -14.26
N THR A 272 11.25 -1.75 -13.34
CA THR A 272 10.11 -2.65 -13.08
C THR A 272 9.02 -1.92 -12.31
N LEU A 273 7.75 -2.25 -12.55
CA LEU A 273 6.63 -1.68 -11.80
C LEU A 273 6.85 -1.79 -10.29
N PHE A 274 7.17 -3.00 -9.83
CA PHE A 274 7.24 -3.34 -8.40
C PHE A 274 8.33 -2.58 -7.64
N ALA A 275 9.46 -2.24 -8.31
CA ALA A 275 10.50 -1.42 -7.69
C ALA A 275 10.03 0.01 -7.35
N ASN A 276 8.96 0.48 -8.01
CA ASN A 276 8.46 1.86 -7.90
C ASN A 276 7.13 1.96 -7.14
N LEU A 277 6.53 0.83 -6.70
CA LEU A 277 5.20 0.81 -6.06
C LEU A 277 5.20 1.41 -4.66
N ASP A 278 6.26 1.20 -3.89
CA ASP A 278 6.37 1.72 -2.53
C ASP A 278 6.95 3.13 -2.54
N LEU A 279 6.08 4.15 -2.51
CA LEU A 279 6.52 5.54 -2.41
C LEU A 279 6.93 5.93 -0.99
N THR A 280 6.63 5.12 0.03
CA THR A 280 7.04 5.39 1.40
C THR A 280 8.56 5.30 1.55
N GLN A 281 9.25 4.57 0.67
CA GLN A 281 10.72 4.48 0.63
C GLN A 281 11.44 5.82 0.37
N TYR A 282 10.72 6.88 0.00
CA TYR A 282 11.28 8.22 -0.18
C TYR A 282 11.07 9.14 1.03
N PHE A 283 10.41 8.64 2.07
CA PHE A 283 10.01 9.40 3.25
C PHE A 283 10.34 8.63 4.52
N GLY A 284 10.86 9.30 5.54
CA GLY A 284 11.11 8.68 6.86
C GLY A 284 12.40 7.88 6.97
N GLY A 285 13.43 8.20 6.17
CA GLY A 285 14.76 7.61 6.30
C GLY A 285 14.89 6.19 5.76
N LEU A 286 13.85 5.67 5.11
CA LEU A 286 14.00 4.54 4.19
C LEU A 286 14.74 5.05 2.95
N GLU A 287 15.64 4.24 2.42
CA GLU A 287 16.30 4.54 1.16
C GLU A 287 15.71 3.71 0.04
N PRO A 288 15.65 4.28 -1.17
CA PRO A 288 15.17 3.53 -2.31
C PRO A 288 16.09 2.36 -2.64
N LEU A 289 15.52 1.34 -3.29
CA LEU A 289 16.24 0.12 -3.71
C LEU A 289 17.60 0.41 -4.34
N ARG A 290 17.70 1.50 -5.12
CA ARG A 290 18.93 1.96 -5.73
C ARG A 290 19.14 3.46 -5.53
N PRO A 291 20.41 3.91 -5.39
CA PRO A 291 20.71 5.32 -5.14
C PRO A 291 20.27 6.26 -6.26
N ASP A 292 20.17 5.76 -7.50
CA ASP A 292 19.74 6.53 -8.67
C ASP A 292 18.22 6.66 -8.82
N MET A 293 17.44 6.02 -7.94
CA MET A 293 15.99 6.12 -7.94
C MET A 293 15.56 7.32 -7.09
N THR A 294 14.95 8.32 -7.72
CA THR A 294 14.35 9.47 -7.04
C THR A 294 12.83 9.30 -6.94
N LEU A 295 12.19 10.06 -6.05
CA LEU A 295 10.72 10.12 -5.97
C LEU A 295 10.12 10.45 -7.36
N GLY A 296 10.68 11.44 -8.06
CA GLY A 296 10.22 11.85 -9.38
C GLY A 296 10.35 10.74 -10.42
N PHE A 297 11.47 10.00 -10.40
CA PHE A 297 11.66 8.84 -11.26
C PHE A 297 10.56 7.79 -11.03
N SER A 298 10.29 7.44 -9.78
CA SER A 298 9.25 6.46 -9.44
C SER A 298 7.86 6.91 -9.87
N ILE A 299 7.50 8.17 -9.65
CA ILE A 299 6.23 8.74 -10.11
C ILE A 299 6.10 8.63 -11.64
N ILE A 300 7.14 8.99 -12.39
CA ILE A 300 7.14 8.88 -13.86
C ILE A 300 6.94 7.42 -14.30
N MET A 301 7.65 6.48 -13.67
CA MET A 301 7.50 5.05 -13.95
C MET A 301 6.07 4.56 -13.67
N LEU A 302 5.47 4.93 -12.54
CA LEU A 302 4.09 4.56 -12.21
C LEU A 302 3.09 5.14 -13.22
N VAL A 303 3.24 6.41 -13.62
CA VAL A 303 2.38 7.03 -14.65
C VAL A 303 2.53 6.33 -16.00
N ALA A 304 3.76 5.98 -16.40
CA ALA A 304 4.00 5.24 -17.64
C ALA A 304 3.30 3.87 -17.63
N TYR A 305 3.45 3.09 -16.55
CA TYR A 305 2.74 1.83 -16.38
C TYR A 305 1.22 2.00 -16.35
N PHE A 306 0.72 3.03 -15.67
CA PHE A 306 -0.71 3.33 -15.60
C PHE A 306 -1.29 3.55 -17.00
N ILE A 307 -0.62 4.35 -17.83
CA ILE A 307 -1.03 4.61 -19.22
C ILE A 307 -0.96 3.32 -20.04
N VAL A 308 0.14 2.58 -19.97
CA VAL A 308 0.32 1.33 -20.72
C VAL A 308 -0.75 0.31 -20.37
N PHE A 309 -1.06 0.11 -19.09
CA PHE A 309 -2.09 -0.84 -18.66
C PHE A 309 -3.49 -0.45 -19.13
N HIS A 310 -3.85 0.83 -19.10
CA HIS A 310 -5.12 1.29 -19.64
C HIS A 310 -5.20 1.12 -21.16
N LEU A 311 -4.12 1.43 -21.90
CA LEU A 311 -4.05 1.25 -23.35
C LEU A 311 -4.17 -0.22 -23.73
N VAL A 312 -3.42 -1.11 -23.07
CA VAL A 312 -3.49 -2.55 -23.30
C VAL A 312 -4.87 -3.09 -22.97
N SER A 313 -5.45 -2.68 -21.83
CA SER A 313 -6.80 -3.09 -21.44
C SER A 313 -7.85 -2.68 -22.48
N TRP A 314 -7.76 -1.45 -22.95
CA TRP A 314 -8.65 -0.91 -23.98
C TRP A 314 -8.51 -1.64 -25.31
N LEU A 315 -7.28 -1.89 -25.78
CA LEU A 315 -7.01 -2.63 -27.02
C LEU A 315 -7.54 -4.06 -26.97
N LEU A 316 -7.29 -4.77 -25.85
CA LEU A 316 -7.74 -6.15 -25.67
C LEU A 316 -9.27 -6.23 -25.61
N PHE A 317 -9.92 -5.27 -24.94
CA PHE A 317 -11.37 -5.22 -24.82
C PHE A 317 -12.06 -4.91 -26.16
N ILE A 318 -11.47 -4.04 -27.00
CA ILE A 318 -12.07 -3.68 -28.29
C ILE A 318 -11.80 -4.70 -29.38
N LYS A 319 -10.55 -5.18 -29.54
CA LYS A 319 -10.18 -6.05 -30.67
C LYS A 319 -10.77 -7.45 -30.57
N ARG A 320 -11.00 -7.97 -29.35
CA ARG A 320 -11.42 -9.37 -29.16
C ARG A 320 -12.88 -9.67 -29.47
N ASP A 321 -13.73 -8.66 -29.59
CA ASP A 321 -15.16 -8.85 -29.88
C ASP A 321 -15.53 -8.82 -31.37
N VAL A 322 -14.55 -8.85 -32.28
CA VAL A 322 -14.77 -8.98 -33.74
C VAL A 322 -14.53 -10.43 -34.21
N ALA A 323 -13.91 -11.28 -33.39
CA ALA A 323 -13.63 -12.66 -33.72
C ALA A 323 -13.87 -13.58 -32.50
N GLY A 324 -14.99 -14.30 -32.51
CA GLY A 324 -15.18 -15.57 -31.80
C GLY A 324 -15.05 -15.59 -30.27
#